data_AF-A0A7Z9XHD5-F1
#
_entry.id   AF-A0A7Z9XHD5-F1
#
_cell.length_a   1.000
_cell.length_b   1.000
_cell.length_c   1.000
_cell.angle_alpha   90.00
_cell.angle_beta   90.00
_cell.angle_gamma   90.00
#
_symmetry.space_group_name_H-M   'P 1'
#
loop_
_entity.id
_entity.type
_entity.pdbx_description
1 polymer ?
#
loop_
_entity_poly.entity_id
_entity_poly.type
_entity_poly.pdbx_seq_one_letter_code
_entity_poly.pdbx_strand_id
1 'polypeptide(L)'
;FARERWQVSGWRPLFLEISADMLKYVPFVEKAGMIFIGETEGNLQRVHKDMAYLISNVNRIKSGEIVSEESCGIVDQQVARMDRALRLMEQEGLSKEDLVRRLRNLSRDTVLRDFAFFHEIVSLPKPTYLMGLTEGSDRFVRERAKQVAPCNGHTPPTSSLDPLTEPIILEKVTLTFESQVRRTQQTHAIQQAFGISPDAIKTTVIRNLSMKIEPGSVVLIIGPSGSGKTTLIALLSDEGRRPFRMEGALQLPKNYRPGTFQAIRSRRALIEVMGKRDVRSALYLMGLVGLSDAFVYLKRFEELSRGQQYRAMLAKLLSARCNVWLIDEFCANLDPVTAN
;
A
#
# COMPACT_ATOMS: atom_id res chain seq x y z
N PHE A 1 30.69 3.90 9.94
CA PHE A 1 30.66 4.87 8.82
C PHE A 1 30.88 6.33 9.26
N ALA A 2 29.95 7.00 9.95
CA ALA A 2 30.07 8.43 10.31
C ALA A 2 31.37 8.81 11.05
N ARG A 3 31.71 8.05 12.11
CA ARG A 3 32.93 8.22 12.91
C ARG A 3 34.24 8.00 12.14
N GLU A 4 34.20 7.23 11.05
CA GLU A 4 35.40 6.78 10.33
C GLU A 4 35.61 7.54 9.02
N ARG A 5 34.54 8.07 8.43
CA ARG A 5 34.58 8.66 7.08
C ARG A 5 34.14 10.12 7.00
N TRP A 6 33.67 10.71 8.10
CA TRP A 6 33.25 12.12 8.12
C TRP A 6 34.05 12.92 9.16
N GLN A 7 34.49 14.11 8.77
CA GLN A 7 35.11 15.10 9.64
C GLN A 7 34.61 16.48 9.25
N VAL A 8 34.15 17.26 10.22
CA VAL A 8 33.81 18.67 10.05
C VAL A 8 34.68 19.47 10.99
N SER A 9 35.58 20.29 10.42
CA SER A 9 36.47 21.17 11.19
C SER A 9 37.26 20.47 12.32
N GLY A 10 37.74 19.25 12.07
CA GLY A 10 38.49 18.47 13.08
C GLY A 10 37.65 17.50 13.91
N TRP A 11 36.32 17.63 13.90
CA TRP A 11 35.42 16.83 14.71
C TRP A 11 34.85 15.66 13.93
N ARG A 12 34.85 14.48 14.55
CA ARG A 12 34.26 13.26 14.00
C ARG A 12 32.87 13.06 14.61
N PRO A 13 31.79 13.20 13.83
CA PRO A 13 30.44 13.03 14.36
C PRO A 13 30.22 11.57 14.79
N LEU A 14 29.64 11.41 15.98
CA LEU A 14 29.25 10.09 16.51
C LEU A 14 27.97 9.58 15.82
N PHE A 15 27.05 10.50 15.54
CA PHE A 15 25.80 10.25 14.85
C PHE A 15 25.66 11.22 13.69
N LEU A 16 24.99 10.76 12.64
CA LEU A 16 24.71 11.57 11.46
C LEU A 16 23.26 11.29 11.06
N GLU A 17 22.42 12.31 11.14
CA GLU A 17 21.03 12.23 10.70
C GLU A 17 20.99 12.52 9.20
N ILE A 18 20.33 11.65 8.44
CA ILE A 18 20.26 11.73 6.99
C ILE A 18 18.80 11.61 6.59
N SER A 19 18.29 12.59 5.85
CA SER A 19 16.95 12.49 5.30
C SER A 19 16.91 11.44 4.19
N ALA A 20 15.76 10.81 3.98
CA ALA A 20 15.60 9.81 2.92
C ALA A 20 15.92 10.38 1.51
N ASP A 21 15.77 11.69 1.31
CA ASP A 21 16.08 12.37 0.06
C ASP A 21 17.59 12.53 -0.17
N MET A 22 18.38 12.71 0.90
CA MET A 22 19.84 12.80 0.82
C MET A 22 20.50 11.50 0.34
N LEU A 23 19.80 10.37 0.46
CA LEU A 23 20.26 9.08 -0.06
C LEU A 23 20.48 9.09 -1.58
N LYS A 24 19.79 9.97 -2.33
CA LYS A 24 19.97 10.11 -3.80
C LYS A 24 21.32 10.71 -4.18
N TYR A 25 21.87 11.54 -3.30
CA TYR A 25 23.05 12.35 -3.59
C TYR A 25 24.31 11.82 -2.89
N VAL A 26 24.15 10.94 -1.90
CA VAL A 26 25.25 10.41 -1.11
C VAL A 26 25.20 8.87 -1.11
N PRO A 27 26.12 8.18 -1.81
CA PRO A 27 26.12 6.72 -1.93
C PRO A 27 26.72 6.04 -0.69
N PHE A 28 26.38 6.50 0.51
CA PHE A 28 26.88 5.87 1.75
C PHE A 28 26.17 4.56 2.05
N VAL A 29 24.89 4.44 1.66
CA VAL A 29 24.03 3.27 1.86
C VAL A 29 24.54 2.06 1.08
N GLU A 30 24.89 2.28 -0.19
CA GLU A 30 25.52 1.26 -1.03
C GLU A 30 26.89 0.83 -0.47
N LYS A 31 27.69 1.80 -0.02
CA LYS A 31 28.97 1.52 0.65
C LYS A 31 28.82 0.80 1.99
N ALA A 32 27.64 0.83 2.60
CA ALA A 32 27.30 0.08 3.81
C ALA A 32 26.79 -1.34 3.50
N GLY A 33 26.77 -1.76 2.23
CA GLY A 33 26.37 -3.11 1.81
C GLY A 33 24.87 -3.25 1.55
N MET A 34 24.13 -2.15 1.49
CA MET A 34 22.70 -2.16 1.15
C MET A 34 22.54 -2.12 -0.38
N ILE A 35 21.62 -2.92 -0.91
CA ILE A 35 21.39 -3.08 -2.35
C ILE A 35 20.27 -2.13 -2.78
N PHE A 36 20.52 -1.30 -3.78
CA PHE A 36 19.48 -0.46 -4.39
C PHE A 36 18.47 -1.34 -5.12
N ILE A 37 17.19 -1.18 -4.79
CA ILE A 37 16.10 -1.99 -5.39
C ILE A 37 15.08 -1.17 -6.18
N GLY A 38 15.24 0.15 -6.21
CA GLY A 38 14.38 1.05 -6.95
C GLY A 38 14.03 2.30 -6.16
N GLU A 39 13.20 3.16 -6.75
CA GLU A 39 12.67 4.34 -6.08
C GLU A 39 11.19 4.14 -5.77
N THR A 40 10.68 4.74 -4.70
CA THR A 40 9.23 4.79 -4.46
C THR A 40 8.50 5.40 -5.65
N GLU A 41 7.35 4.88 -6.06
CA GLU A 41 6.51 5.53 -7.09
C GLU A 41 6.13 6.95 -6.62
N GLY A 42 6.81 7.96 -7.16
CA GLY A 42 6.53 9.35 -6.87
C GLY A 42 5.46 9.90 -7.79
N ASN A 43 4.50 10.64 -7.24
CA ASN A 43 3.51 11.40 -8.01
C ASN A 43 4.09 12.67 -8.68
N LEU A 44 5.40 12.73 -8.96
CA LEU A 44 6.10 13.94 -9.43
C LEU A 44 5.43 14.60 -10.64
N GLN A 45 5.04 13.81 -11.65
CA GLN A 45 4.37 14.32 -12.84
C GLN A 45 3.00 14.94 -12.52
N ARG A 46 2.24 14.29 -11.63
CA ARG A 46 0.96 14.79 -11.14
C ARG A 46 1.15 16.06 -10.31
N VAL A 47 2.09 16.06 -9.37
CA VAL A 47 2.39 17.22 -8.51
C VAL A 47 2.89 18.41 -9.32
N HIS A 48 3.70 18.19 -10.36
CA HIS A 48 4.07 19.25 -11.30
C HIS A 48 2.86 19.81 -12.05
N LYS A 49 1.97 18.94 -12.55
CA LYS A 49 0.75 19.37 -13.24
C LYS A 49 -0.17 20.17 -12.31
N ASP A 50 -0.35 19.69 -11.08
CA ASP A 50 -1.17 20.33 -10.06
C ASP A 50 -0.55 21.69 -9.66
N MET A 51 0.76 21.76 -9.42
CA MET A 51 1.48 23.00 -9.09
C MET A 51 1.44 24.03 -10.22
N ALA A 52 1.67 23.62 -11.47
CA ALA A 52 1.59 24.51 -12.61
C ALA A 52 0.18 25.09 -12.79
N TYR A 53 -0.85 24.27 -12.53
CA TYR A 53 -2.24 24.71 -12.54
C TYR A 53 -2.53 25.70 -11.39
N LEU A 54 -2.15 25.39 -10.16
CA LEU A 54 -2.39 26.23 -8.98
C LEU A 54 -1.71 27.58 -9.11
N ILE A 55 -0.42 27.62 -9.49
CA ILE A 55 0.32 28.87 -9.71
C ILE A 55 -0.28 29.69 -10.87
N SER A 56 -0.86 29.03 -11.88
CA SER A 56 -1.53 29.73 -12.99
C SER A 56 -2.88 30.34 -12.61
N ASN A 57 -3.50 29.87 -11.52
CA ASN A 57 -4.84 30.26 -11.12
C ASN A 57 -4.88 30.88 -9.71
N VAL A 58 -3.75 31.39 -9.20
CA VAL A 58 -3.61 31.95 -7.83
C VAL A 58 -4.72 32.94 -7.50
N ASN A 59 -5.02 33.87 -8.40
CA ASN A 59 -6.03 34.91 -8.17
C ASN A 59 -7.44 34.32 -8.00
N ARG A 60 -7.76 33.26 -8.76
CA ARG A 60 -9.08 32.59 -8.75
C ARG A 60 -9.25 31.65 -7.56
N ILE A 61 -8.14 31.08 -7.07
CA ILE A 61 -8.10 30.26 -5.86
C ILE A 61 -8.26 31.16 -4.63
N LYS A 62 -7.53 32.28 -4.57
CA LYS A 62 -7.63 33.26 -3.48
C LYS A 62 -8.99 33.96 -3.41
N SER A 63 -9.70 34.07 -4.54
CA SER A 63 -11.05 34.63 -4.58
C SER A 63 -12.16 33.61 -4.26
N GLY A 64 -11.81 32.36 -3.92
CA GLY A 64 -12.79 31.31 -3.60
C GLY A 64 -13.56 30.76 -4.80
N GLU A 65 -13.16 31.09 -6.03
CA GLU A 65 -13.87 30.69 -7.27
C GLU A 65 -13.63 29.21 -7.63
N ILE A 66 -12.49 28.65 -7.18
CA ILE A 66 -12.03 27.30 -7.56
C ILE A 66 -12.03 26.32 -6.38
N VAL A 67 -11.95 26.81 -5.15
CA VAL A 67 -11.88 25.99 -3.93
C VAL A 67 -12.87 26.55 -2.92
N SER A 68 -13.91 25.80 -2.58
CA SER A 68 -14.78 26.15 -1.45
C SER A 68 -14.11 25.78 -0.13
N GLU A 69 -14.31 26.61 0.89
CA GLU A 69 -13.69 26.49 2.24
C GLU A 69 -13.96 25.16 2.96
N GLU A 70 -14.87 24.30 2.45
CA GLU A 70 -15.22 23.00 3.05
C GLU A 70 -14.38 21.81 2.54
N SER A 71 -13.38 22.05 1.69
CA SER A 71 -12.61 21.01 0.98
C SER A 71 -11.45 20.43 1.81
N CYS A 72 -11.73 19.65 2.85
CA CYS A 72 -10.68 19.17 3.77
C CYS A 72 -9.69 18.16 3.16
N GLY A 73 -8.39 18.35 3.48
CA GLY A 73 -7.34 17.33 3.42
C GLY A 73 -6.33 17.50 2.28
N ILE A 74 -6.68 17.02 1.08
CA ILE A 74 -5.77 17.07 -0.09
C ILE A 74 -5.67 18.49 -0.65
N VAL A 75 -6.78 19.22 -0.65
CA VAL A 75 -6.83 20.59 -1.18
C VAL A 75 -6.08 21.56 -0.27
N ASP A 76 -6.24 21.44 1.04
CA ASP A 76 -5.46 22.22 2.02
C ASP A 76 -3.95 22.01 1.88
N GLN A 77 -3.52 20.75 1.69
CA GLN A 77 -2.12 20.43 1.43
C GLN A 77 -1.61 21.05 0.12
N GLN A 78 -2.45 21.11 -0.91
CA GLN A 78 -2.13 21.72 -2.19
C GLN A 78 -2.04 23.25 -2.11
N VAL A 79 -2.95 23.90 -1.38
CA VAL A 79 -2.92 25.34 -1.10
C VAL A 79 -1.70 25.72 -0.27
N ALA A 80 -1.39 24.95 0.78
CA ALA A 80 -0.20 25.18 1.60
C ALA A 80 1.11 25.06 0.80
N ARG A 81 1.18 24.13 -0.16
CA ARG A 81 2.32 23.99 -1.09
C ARG A 81 2.41 25.15 -2.08
N MET A 82 1.27 25.62 -2.59
CA MET A 82 1.20 26.80 -3.45
C MET A 82 1.73 28.05 -2.74
N ASP A 83 1.29 28.31 -1.50
CA ASP A 83 1.75 29.47 -0.73
C ASP A 83 3.25 29.42 -0.43
N ARG A 84 3.81 28.23 -0.19
CA ARG A 84 5.26 28.03 -0.05
C ARG A 84 6.00 28.33 -1.35
N ALA A 85 5.48 27.87 -2.49
CA ALA A 85 6.07 28.14 -3.79
C ALA A 85 6.07 29.64 -4.12
N LEU A 86 5.00 30.37 -3.80
CA LEU A 86 4.93 31.81 -4.00
C LEU A 86 5.97 32.57 -3.14
N ARG A 87 6.13 32.19 -1.87
CA ARG A 87 7.18 32.77 -1.01
C ARG A 87 8.58 32.53 -1.54
N LEU A 88 8.86 31.32 -2.02
CA LEU A 88 10.15 30.98 -2.61
C LEU A 88 10.42 31.83 -3.86
N MET A 89 9.40 32.04 -4.71
CA MET A 89 9.52 32.90 -5.89
C MET A 89 9.86 34.34 -5.53
N GLU A 90 9.25 34.90 -4.49
CA GLU A 90 9.55 36.25 -3.99
C GLU A 90 10.96 36.36 -3.41
N GLN A 91 11.39 35.38 -2.61
CA GLN A 91 12.72 35.40 -1.96
C GLN A 91 13.88 35.28 -2.95
N GLU A 92 13.74 34.43 -3.97
CA GLU A 92 14.79 34.12 -4.93
C GLU A 92 14.65 34.89 -6.26
N GLY A 93 13.62 35.75 -6.40
CA GLY A 93 13.34 36.49 -7.63
C GLY A 93 13.02 35.60 -8.83
N LEU A 94 12.43 34.42 -8.60
CA LEU A 94 12.15 33.44 -9.64
C LEU A 94 10.87 33.78 -10.39
N SER A 95 10.92 33.78 -11.73
CA SER A 95 9.70 33.83 -12.54
C SER A 95 8.91 32.51 -12.44
N LYS A 96 7.62 32.58 -12.74
CA LYS A 96 6.74 31.40 -12.80
C LYS A 96 7.28 30.35 -13.78
N GLU A 97 7.72 30.80 -14.95
CA GLU A 97 8.27 29.93 -15.99
C GLU A 97 9.56 29.26 -15.52
N ASP A 98 10.41 29.98 -14.77
CA ASP A 98 11.65 29.42 -14.22
C ASP A 98 11.36 28.37 -13.14
N LEU A 99 10.44 28.66 -12.21
CA LEU A 99 10.03 27.72 -11.16
C LEU A 99 9.48 26.42 -11.75
N VAL A 100 8.57 26.52 -12.73
CA VAL A 100 7.95 25.36 -13.39
C VAL A 100 9.00 24.57 -14.18
N ARG A 101 9.94 25.25 -14.84
CA ARG A 101 11.05 24.61 -15.57
C ARG A 101 11.96 23.83 -14.61
N ARG A 102 12.36 24.41 -13.48
CA ARG A 102 13.19 23.75 -12.47
C ARG A 102 12.49 22.57 -11.81
N LEU A 103 11.20 22.70 -11.46
CA LEU A 103 10.38 21.60 -10.95
C LEU A 103 10.28 20.43 -11.93
N ARG A 104 10.21 20.71 -13.24
CA ARG A 104 10.19 19.66 -14.29
C ARG A 104 11.51 18.91 -14.38
N ASN A 105 12.64 19.60 -14.15
CA ASN A 105 13.98 19.02 -14.24
C ASN A 105 14.48 18.42 -12.92
N LEU A 106 13.80 18.64 -11.80
CA LEU A 106 14.17 18.21 -10.45
C LEU A 106 14.47 16.71 -10.29
N SER A 107 13.88 15.85 -11.13
CA SER A 107 14.12 14.40 -11.13
C SER A 107 15.34 13.97 -11.93
N ARG A 108 15.89 14.85 -12.76
CA ARG A 108 17.02 14.60 -13.66
C ARG A 108 18.31 15.25 -13.16
N ASP A 109 18.21 16.30 -12.34
CA ASP A 109 19.36 16.99 -11.79
C ASP A 109 19.90 16.31 -10.54
N THR A 110 21.20 16.00 -10.55
CA THR A 110 21.94 15.41 -9.42
C THR A 110 22.50 16.46 -8.46
N VAL A 111 22.04 17.71 -8.55
CA VAL A 111 22.61 18.84 -7.82
C VAL A 111 21.78 19.14 -6.56
N LEU A 112 22.42 19.05 -5.40
CA LEU A 112 21.84 19.31 -4.07
C LEU A 112 21.18 20.70 -3.93
N ARG A 113 21.58 21.67 -4.77
CA ARG A 113 21.15 23.06 -4.67
C ARG A 113 19.65 23.22 -4.96
N ASP A 114 19.15 22.62 -6.04
CA ASP A 114 17.71 22.68 -6.35
C ASP A 114 16.89 21.85 -5.35
N PHE A 115 17.44 20.76 -4.81
CA PHE A 115 16.80 20.04 -3.70
C PHE A 115 16.58 20.94 -2.47
N ALA A 116 17.62 21.68 -2.04
CA ALA A 116 17.51 22.59 -0.91
C ALA A 116 16.42 23.66 -1.09
N PHE A 117 16.17 24.06 -2.35
CA PHE A 117 15.11 25.03 -2.66
C PHE A 117 13.70 24.43 -2.65
N PHE A 118 13.54 23.17 -3.04
CA PHE A 118 12.23 22.57 -3.30
C PHE A 118 11.76 21.53 -2.27
N HIS A 119 12.57 21.19 -1.26
CA HIS A 119 12.25 20.14 -0.29
C HIS A 119 10.97 20.40 0.53
N GLU A 120 10.53 21.66 0.66
CA GLU A 120 9.29 22.03 1.37
C GLU A 120 8.04 22.01 0.47
N ILE A 121 8.24 21.92 -0.84
CA ILE A 121 7.22 22.04 -1.88
C ILE A 121 6.92 20.66 -2.50
N VAL A 122 7.96 19.86 -2.73
CA VAL A 122 7.87 18.54 -3.36
C VAL A 122 8.72 17.52 -2.63
N SER A 123 8.16 16.33 -2.44
CA SER A 123 8.92 15.15 -2.02
C SER A 123 9.40 14.39 -3.26
N LEU A 124 10.70 14.13 -3.33
CA LEU A 124 11.25 13.32 -4.40
C LEU A 124 10.93 11.83 -4.17
N PRO A 125 10.90 11.01 -5.24
CA PRO A 125 10.93 9.57 -5.11
C PRO A 125 12.08 9.18 -4.21
N LYS A 126 11.80 8.44 -3.14
CA LYS A 126 12.82 8.04 -2.18
C LYS A 126 13.52 6.80 -2.71
N PRO A 127 14.86 6.80 -2.78
CA PRO A 127 15.57 5.60 -3.16
C PRO A 127 15.37 4.56 -2.05
N THR A 128 15.02 3.35 -2.47
CA THR A 128 14.73 2.22 -1.59
C THR A 128 15.87 1.25 -1.68
N TYR A 129 16.40 0.88 -0.52
CA TYR A 129 17.50 -0.06 -0.39
C TYR A 129 17.06 -1.22 0.47
N LEU A 130 17.46 -2.44 0.09
CA LEU A 130 17.32 -3.63 0.91
C LEU A 130 18.69 -4.07 1.39
N MET A 131 18.76 -4.48 2.65
CA MET A 131 19.88 -5.20 3.19
C MET A 131 19.33 -6.50 3.76
N GLY A 132 19.97 -7.62 3.44
CA GLY A 132 19.67 -8.88 4.11
C GLY A 132 19.93 -8.77 5.61
N LEU A 133 19.47 -9.76 6.38
CA LEU A 133 19.82 -9.85 7.79
C LEU A 133 21.34 -9.86 7.94
N THR A 134 21.86 -9.08 8.89
CA THR A 134 23.26 -9.22 9.28
C THR A 134 23.51 -10.65 9.79
N GLU A 135 24.76 -11.12 9.79
CA GLU A 135 25.07 -12.47 10.28
C GLU A 135 24.58 -12.68 11.74
N GLY A 136 24.67 -11.66 12.58
CA GLY A 136 24.15 -11.68 13.94
C GLY A 136 22.62 -11.75 14.00
N SER A 137 21.93 -10.99 13.14
CA SER A 137 20.46 -10.99 13.04
C SER A 137 19.92 -12.30 12.46
N ASP A 138 20.55 -12.85 11.41
CA ASP A 138 20.18 -14.14 10.82
C ASP A 138 20.37 -15.27 11.84
N ARG A 139 21.50 -15.26 12.57
CA ARG A 139 21.75 -16.20 13.66
C ARG A 139 20.69 -16.09 14.76
N PHE A 140 20.37 -14.88 15.20
CA PHE A 140 19.31 -14.64 16.17
C PHE A 140 17.96 -15.17 15.70
N VAL A 141 17.55 -14.86 14.46
CA VAL A 141 16.28 -15.34 13.89
C VAL A 141 16.26 -16.87 13.79
N ARG A 142 17.35 -17.50 13.34
CA ARG A 142 17.46 -18.98 13.26
C ARG A 142 17.42 -19.65 14.62
N GLU A 143 18.12 -19.11 15.60
CA GLU A 143 18.11 -19.60 16.98
C GLU A 143 16.73 -19.41 17.61
N ARG A 144 16.14 -18.22 17.42
CA ARG A 144 14.82 -17.92 17.93
C ARG A 144 13.78 -18.83 17.31
N ALA A 145 13.79 -19.03 15.99
CA ALA A 145 12.89 -19.95 15.29
C ALA A 145 12.93 -21.37 15.87
N LYS A 146 14.11 -21.88 16.28
CA LYS A 146 14.24 -23.17 16.96
C LYS A 146 13.62 -23.19 18.36
N GLN A 147 13.65 -22.07 19.07
CA GLN A 147 13.10 -21.92 20.43
C GLN A 147 11.59 -21.65 20.45
N VAL A 148 11.05 -20.95 19.44
CA VAL A 148 9.60 -20.73 19.29
C VAL A 148 8.92 -21.82 18.44
N ALA A 149 9.68 -22.75 17.86
CA ALA A 149 9.11 -23.98 17.35
C ALA A 149 8.34 -24.66 18.50
N PRO A 150 7.07 -25.06 18.31
CA PRO A 150 6.24 -25.54 19.41
C PRO A 150 6.86 -26.76 20.10
N CYS A 151 7.34 -26.58 21.34
CA CYS A 151 8.03 -27.61 22.13
C CYS A 151 7.11 -28.71 22.69
N ASN A 152 5.79 -28.52 22.60
CA ASN A 152 4.83 -29.46 23.15
C ASN A 152 4.31 -30.31 21.99
N GLY A 153 4.71 -31.59 21.92
CA GLY A 153 4.37 -32.56 20.86
C GLY A 153 2.88 -32.80 20.58
N HIS A 154 1.99 -31.96 21.09
CA HIS A 154 0.65 -31.75 20.56
C HIS A 154 0.70 -30.68 19.46
N THR A 155 1.29 -31.03 18.33
CA THR A 155 0.88 -30.40 17.08
C THR A 155 -0.53 -30.93 16.80
N PRO A 156 -1.59 -30.10 16.86
CA PRO A 156 -2.84 -30.50 16.24
C PRO A 156 -2.51 -30.89 14.80
N PRO A 157 -3.15 -31.94 14.26
CA PRO A 157 -2.79 -32.48 12.95
C PRO A 157 -2.68 -31.31 11.98
N THR A 158 -1.49 -31.11 11.42
CA THR A 158 -1.31 -30.24 10.26
C THR A 158 -2.40 -30.70 9.31
N SER A 159 -3.39 -29.84 9.10
CA SER A 159 -4.41 -30.17 8.11
C SER A 159 -3.61 -30.17 6.82
N SER A 160 -3.37 -31.34 6.22
CA SER A 160 -2.66 -31.35 4.95
C SER A 160 -3.54 -30.55 4.00
N LEU A 161 -3.05 -29.38 3.62
CA LEU A 161 -3.72 -28.56 2.62
C LEU A 161 -3.30 -29.14 1.30
N ASP A 162 -4.28 -29.61 0.54
CA ASP A 162 -4.04 -30.11 -0.80
C ASP A 162 -3.57 -28.92 -1.66
N PRO A 163 -2.32 -28.92 -2.16
CA PRO A 163 -1.84 -27.85 -3.02
C PRO A 163 -2.69 -27.80 -4.29
N LEU A 164 -2.69 -26.65 -4.97
CA LEU A 164 -3.32 -26.55 -6.28
C LEU A 164 -2.78 -27.64 -7.22
N THR A 165 -3.69 -28.34 -7.89
CA THR A 165 -3.35 -29.43 -8.82
C THR A 165 -2.94 -28.90 -10.20
N GLU A 166 -3.46 -27.73 -10.55
CA GLU A 166 -3.29 -27.08 -11.85
C GLU A 166 -3.05 -25.58 -11.63
N PRO A 167 -2.47 -24.88 -12.62
CA PRO A 167 -2.29 -23.43 -12.57
C PRO A 167 -3.62 -22.67 -12.66
N ILE A 168 -3.64 -21.44 -12.12
CA ILE A 168 -4.71 -20.48 -12.39
C ILE A 168 -4.37 -19.76 -13.69
N ILE A 169 -5.29 -19.73 -14.64
CA ILE A 169 -5.06 -19.14 -15.97
C ILE A 169 -6.06 -18.02 -16.22
N LEU A 170 -5.54 -16.83 -16.53
CA LEU A 170 -6.29 -15.69 -17.04
C LEU A 170 -5.93 -15.52 -18.50
N GLU A 171 -6.91 -15.47 -19.38
CA GLU A 171 -6.73 -15.26 -20.82
C GLU A 171 -7.55 -14.07 -21.28
N LYS A 172 -6.84 -13.02 -21.72
CA LYS A 172 -7.42 -11.79 -22.27
C LYS A 172 -8.49 -11.17 -21.37
N VAL A 173 -8.31 -11.25 -20.05
CA VAL A 173 -9.28 -10.80 -19.08
C VAL A 173 -9.43 -9.28 -19.12
N THR A 174 -10.64 -8.80 -19.35
CA THR A 174 -11.00 -7.38 -19.30
C THR A 174 -12.10 -7.16 -18.28
N LEU A 175 -11.90 -6.25 -17.32
CA LEU A 175 -12.87 -5.93 -16.27
C LEU A 175 -13.41 -4.52 -16.47
N THR A 176 -14.73 -4.42 -16.63
CA THR A 176 -15.44 -3.15 -16.85
C THR A 176 -16.52 -2.96 -15.80
N PHE A 177 -16.47 -1.85 -15.07
CA PHE A 177 -17.58 -1.42 -14.22
C PHE A 177 -18.62 -0.74 -15.08
N GLU A 178 -19.87 -1.16 -14.94
CA GLU A 178 -21.01 -0.52 -15.57
C GLU A 178 -21.99 -0.11 -14.47
N SER A 179 -22.31 1.18 -14.39
CA SER A 179 -23.34 1.69 -13.49
C SER A 179 -24.35 2.51 -14.27
N GLN A 180 -25.63 2.33 -13.96
CA GLN A 180 -26.67 3.19 -14.51
C GLN A 180 -26.70 4.52 -13.78
N VAL A 181 -26.81 5.59 -14.55
CA VAL A 181 -26.98 6.93 -13.97
C VAL A 181 -28.41 7.03 -13.48
N ARG A 182 -28.59 7.09 -12.15
CA ARG A 182 -29.90 7.33 -11.56
C ARG A 182 -30.38 8.70 -12.00
N ARG A 183 -31.60 8.78 -12.55
CA ARG A 183 -32.22 10.05 -12.94
C ARG A 183 -32.83 10.71 -11.70
N THR A 184 -32.14 11.72 -11.18
CA THR A 184 -32.62 12.60 -10.11
C THR A 184 -32.50 14.06 -10.55
N GLN A 185 -33.11 14.97 -9.81
CA GLN A 185 -32.99 16.41 -10.08
C GLN A 185 -31.52 16.88 -10.03
N GLN A 186 -30.73 16.32 -9.11
CA GLN A 186 -29.30 16.62 -8.97
C GLN A 186 -28.47 16.09 -10.14
N THR A 187 -28.69 14.85 -10.58
CA THR A 187 -27.96 14.30 -11.74
C THR A 187 -28.33 15.04 -13.02
N HIS A 188 -29.60 15.44 -13.17
CA HIS A 188 -30.06 16.22 -14.31
C HIS A 188 -29.44 17.63 -14.35
N ALA A 189 -29.33 18.30 -13.19
CA ALA A 189 -28.66 19.61 -13.10
C ALA A 189 -27.18 19.53 -13.52
N ILE A 190 -26.47 18.49 -13.08
CA ILE A 190 -25.08 18.23 -13.50
C ILE A 190 -25.01 17.92 -15.01
N GLN A 191 -25.90 17.08 -15.51
CA GLN A 191 -25.99 16.76 -16.94
C GLN A 191 -26.20 18.01 -17.80
N GLN A 192 -27.08 18.93 -17.39
CA GLN A 192 -27.30 20.21 -18.08
C GLN A 192 -26.10 21.14 -17.97
N ALA A 193 -25.51 21.30 -16.77
CA ALA A 193 -24.37 22.18 -16.55
C ALA A 193 -23.14 21.81 -17.39
N PHE A 194 -22.95 20.52 -17.64
CA PHE A 194 -21.83 20.01 -18.44
C PHE A 194 -22.20 19.58 -19.87
N GLY A 195 -23.48 19.70 -20.27
CA GLY A 195 -23.95 19.30 -21.60
C GLY A 195 -23.80 17.81 -21.92
N ILE A 196 -23.91 16.94 -20.90
CA ILE A 196 -23.77 15.49 -21.04
C ILE A 196 -25.07 14.78 -20.66
N SER A 197 -25.39 13.64 -21.29
CA SER A 197 -26.54 12.81 -20.88
C SER A 197 -26.24 11.31 -21.00
N PRO A 198 -25.28 10.78 -20.23
CA PRO A 198 -25.03 9.35 -20.23
C PRO A 198 -26.15 8.62 -19.48
N ASP A 199 -26.74 7.59 -20.10
CA ASP A 199 -27.65 6.66 -19.43
C ASP A 199 -26.88 5.67 -18.52
N ALA A 200 -25.62 5.38 -18.86
CA ALA A 200 -24.73 4.53 -18.08
C ALA A 200 -23.29 5.04 -18.13
N ILE A 201 -22.56 4.84 -17.03
CA ILE A 201 -21.13 5.10 -16.92
C ILE A 201 -20.40 3.76 -17.04
N LYS A 202 -19.46 3.68 -17.98
CA LYS A 202 -18.61 2.50 -18.19
C LYS A 202 -17.15 2.86 -17.93
N THR A 203 -16.51 2.13 -17.03
CA THR A 203 -15.09 2.31 -16.70
C THR A 203 -14.37 0.98 -16.75
N THR A 204 -13.48 0.80 -17.73
CA THR A 204 -12.62 -0.38 -17.83
C THR A 204 -11.40 -0.23 -16.92
N VAL A 205 -11.26 -1.11 -15.96
CA VAL A 205 -10.19 -1.07 -14.92
C VAL A 205 -9.02 -1.98 -15.28
N ILE A 206 -9.30 -3.16 -15.85
CA ILE A 206 -8.28 -4.09 -16.35
C ILE A 206 -8.56 -4.36 -17.82
N ARG A 207 -7.54 -4.30 -18.68
CA ARG A 207 -7.65 -4.51 -20.13
C ARG A 207 -6.76 -5.66 -20.57
N ASN A 208 -7.35 -6.68 -21.18
CA ASN A 208 -6.65 -7.77 -21.88
C ASN A 208 -5.52 -8.44 -21.06
N LEU A 209 -5.74 -8.65 -19.75
CA LEU A 209 -4.78 -9.28 -18.86
C LEU A 209 -4.71 -10.79 -19.16
N SER A 210 -3.53 -11.27 -19.53
CA SER A 210 -3.25 -12.69 -19.65
C SER A 210 -2.12 -13.07 -18.71
N MET A 211 -2.35 -14.02 -17.83
CA MET A 211 -1.35 -14.49 -16.88
C MET A 211 -1.61 -15.93 -16.45
N LYS A 212 -0.54 -16.63 -16.08
CA LYS A 212 -0.57 -18.00 -15.55
C LYS A 212 0.10 -18.00 -14.19
N ILE A 213 -0.58 -18.53 -13.17
CA ILE A 213 -0.07 -18.65 -11.80
C ILE A 213 0.13 -20.12 -11.48
N GLU A 214 1.37 -20.54 -11.29
CA GLU A 214 1.72 -21.93 -10.98
C GLU A 214 1.44 -22.29 -9.52
N PRO A 215 1.11 -23.56 -9.20
CA PRO A 215 1.01 -24.03 -7.82
C PRO A 215 2.26 -23.74 -6.98
N GLY A 216 2.07 -23.33 -5.73
CA GLY A 216 3.16 -23.03 -4.80
C GLY A 216 3.86 -21.69 -5.03
N SER A 217 3.45 -20.92 -6.03
CA SER A 217 4.00 -19.58 -6.27
C SER A 217 3.48 -18.55 -5.26
N VAL A 218 4.34 -17.57 -4.95
CA VAL A 218 3.96 -16.34 -4.25
C VAL A 218 3.97 -15.22 -5.29
N VAL A 219 2.81 -14.64 -5.55
CA VAL A 219 2.64 -13.58 -6.57
C VAL A 219 2.42 -12.25 -5.88
N LEU A 220 3.33 -11.30 -6.12
CA LEU A 220 3.19 -9.92 -5.66
C LEU A 220 2.66 -9.04 -6.79
N ILE A 221 1.55 -8.33 -6.54
CA ILE A 221 0.95 -7.39 -7.49
C ILE A 221 1.27 -5.97 -7.02
N ILE A 222 2.06 -5.25 -7.81
CA ILE A 222 2.46 -3.87 -7.53
C ILE A 222 1.85 -2.88 -8.53
N GLY A 223 1.75 -1.61 -8.16
CA GLY A 223 1.34 -0.52 -9.03
C GLY A 223 0.57 0.59 -8.28
N PRO A 224 0.26 1.70 -8.94
CA PRO A 224 -0.33 2.87 -8.30
C PRO A 224 -1.76 2.63 -7.80
N SER A 225 -2.23 3.45 -6.86
CA SER A 225 -3.63 3.41 -6.41
C SER A 225 -4.59 3.60 -7.58
N GLY A 226 -5.63 2.76 -7.64
CA GLY A 226 -6.59 2.76 -8.76
C GLY A 226 -6.19 1.93 -9.99
N SER A 227 -5.03 1.27 -9.99
CA SER A 227 -4.61 0.40 -11.12
C SER A 227 -5.39 -0.92 -11.26
N GLY A 228 -6.34 -1.20 -10.36
CA GLY A 228 -7.17 -2.41 -10.42
C GLY A 228 -6.68 -3.61 -9.61
N LYS A 229 -5.65 -3.46 -8.76
CA LYS A 229 -5.12 -4.55 -7.90
C LYS A 229 -6.19 -5.22 -7.05
N THR A 230 -6.91 -4.42 -6.25
CA THR A 230 -8.03 -4.90 -5.43
C THR A 230 -9.14 -5.52 -6.29
N THR A 231 -9.37 -5.00 -7.50
CA THR A 231 -10.33 -5.57 -8.44
C THR A 231 -9.88 -6.93 -8.97
N LEU A 232 -8.59 -7.14 -9.23
CA LEU A 232 -8.02 -8.43 -9.61
C LEU A 232 -8.11 -9.44 -8.46
N ILE A 233 -7.83 -9.01 -7.23
CA ILE A 233 -7.99 -9.84 -6.03
C ILE A 233 -9.47 -10.23 -5.86
N ALA A 234 -10.40 -9.30 -6.04
CA ALA A 234 -11.84 -9.54 -5.98
C ALA A 234 -12.35 -10.46 -7.11
N LEU A 235 -11.70 -10.45 -8.28
CA LEU A 235 -11.98 -11.43 -9.34
C LEU A 235 -11.62 -12.85 -8.90
N LEU A 236 -10.47 -13.00 -8.23
CA LEU A 236 -9.97 -14.29 -7.77
C LEU A 236 -10.69 -14.80 -6.51
N SER A 237 -11.20 -13.93 -5.65
CA SER A 237 -11.85 -14.34 -4.39
C SER A 237 -13.18 -15.08 -4.55
N ASP A 238 -13.76 -15.05 -5.76
CA ASP A 238 -15.03 -15.69 -6.12
C ASP A 238 -16.21 -15.35 -5.18
N GLU A 239 -16.21 -14.15 -4.59
CA GLU A 239 -17.24 -13.71 -3.65
C GLU A 239 -18.54 -13.26 -4.36
N GLY A 240 -19.12 -14.08 -5.24
CA GLY A 240 -20.56 -14.10 -5.66
C GLY A 240 -21.22 -12.84 -6.27
N ARG A 241 -20.71 -11.63 -6.04
CA ARG A 241 -21.17 -10.34 -6.55
C ARG A 241 -19.97 -9.64 -7.15
N ARG A 242 -19.81 -9.80 -8.47
CA ARG A 242 -18.83 -9.06 -9.24
C ARG A 242 -19.50 -7.75 -9.68
N PRO A 243 -19.14 -6.58 -9.11
CA PRO A 243 -19.68 -5.29 -9.55
C PRO A 243 -19.14 -4.85 -10.93
N PHE A 244 -18.46 -5.76 -11.63
CA PHE A 244 -17.83 -5.56 -12.91
C PHE A 244 -18.23 -6.69 -13.86
N ARG A 245 -18.34 -6.34 -15.14
CA ARG A 245 -18.43 -7.27 -16.25
C ARG A 245 -17.03 -7.79 -16.57
N MET A 246 -16.90 -9.10 -16.75
CA MET A 246 -15.67 -9.75 -17.19
C MET A 246 -15.82 -10.21 -18.65
N GLU A 247 -14.83 -9.90 -19.47
CA GLU A 247 -14.60 -10.50 -20.77
C GLU A 247 -13.29 -11.31 -20.73
N GLY A 248 -13.12 -12.28 -21.64
CA GLY A 248 -12.02 -13.23 -21.61
C GLY A 248 -12.34 -14.50 -20.82
N ALA A 249 -11.32 -15.28 -20.49
CA ALA A 249 -11.47 -16.54 -19.75
C ALA A 249 -10.67 -16.52 -18.44
N LEU A 250 -11.28 -17.06 -17.39
CA LEU A 250 -10.63 -17.36 -16.12
C LEU A 250 -10.82 -18.86 -15.86
N GLN A 251 -9.71 -19.59 -15.84
CA GLN A 251 -9.69 -21.02 -15.55
C GLN A 251 -9.13 -21.22 -14.14
N LEU A 252 -9.96 -21.78 -13.27
CA LEU A 252 -9.62 -22.11 -11.90
C LEU A 252 -9.56 -23.64 -11.76
N PRO A 253 -8.53 -24.19 -11.10
CA PRO A 253 -8.44 -25.62 -10.81
C PRO A 253 -9.66 -26.14 -10.05
N LYS A 254 -10.02 -27.42 -10.22
CA LYS A 254 -11.16 -28.03 -9.50
C LYS A 254 -11.02 -27.98 -7.98
N ASN A 255 -9.78 -28.02 -7.48
CA ASN A 255 -9.49 -27.93 -6.06
C ASN A 255 -9.23 -26.49 -5.57
N TYR A 256 -9.56 -25.47 -6.36
CA TYR A 256 -9.39 -24.06 -5.98
C TYR A 256 -10.26 -23.71 -4.77
N ARG A 257 -9.61 -23.34 -3.65
CA ARG A 257 -10.26 -22.90 -2.42
C ARG A 257 -9.63 -21.57 -1.99
N PRO A 258 -10.17 -20.43 -2.46
CA PRO A 258 -9.63 -19.12 -2.11
C PRO A 258 -9.94 -18.76 -0.67
N GLY A 259 -9.00 -18.09 -0.01
CA GLY A 259 -9.16 -17.48 1.30
C GLY A 259 -8.69 -16.04 1.23
N THR A 260 -9.56 -15.12 1.63
CA THR A 260 -9.28 -13.68 1.61
C THR A 260 -8.81 -13.21 2.98
N PHE A 261 -7.75 -12.42 3.01
CA PHE A 261 -7.30 -11.70 4.19
C PHE A 261 -8.15 -10.44 4.40
N GLN A 262 -9.30 -10.59 5.05
CA GLN A 262 -10.26 -9.50 5.26
C GLN A 262 -10.74 -9.40 6.70
N ALA A 263 -11.23 -8.22 7.06
CA ALA A 263 -11.78 -7.94 8.39
C ALA A 263 -12.89 -8.93 8.76
N ILE A 264 -12.87 -9.40 10.00
CA ILE A 264 -13.84 -10.36 10.50
C ILE A 264 -15.15 -9.64 10.79
N ARG A 265 -16.15 -9.84 9.93
CA ARG A 265 -17.51 -9.28 10.12
C ARG A 265 -18.34 -10.17 11.04
N SER A 266 -18.15 -9.99 12.35
CA SER A 266 -18.90 -10.74 13.38
C SER A 266 -19.06 -9.90 14.65
N ARG A 267 -20.23 -9.97 15.27
CA ARG A 267 -20.50 -9.39 16.60
C ARG A 267 -20.17 -10.35 17.76
N ARG A 268 -19.72 -11.56 17.46
CA ARG A 268 -19.33 -12.57 18.46
C ARG A 268 -17.90 -12.34 18.94
N ALA A 269 -17.59 -12.83 20.14
CA ALA A 269 -16.23 -12.83 20.68
C ALA A 269 -15.28 -13.63 19.78
N LEU A 270 -13.99 -13.25 19.74
CA LEU A 270 -13.00 -13.89 18.88
C LEU A 270 -12.93 -15.41 19.08
N ILE A 271 -12.99 -15.87 20.34
CA ILE A 271 -12.94 -17.30 20.67
C ILE A 271 -14.05 -18.10 19.97
N GLU A 272 -15.25 -17.53 19.85
CA GLU A 272 -16.40 -18.14 19.20
C GLU A 272 -16.32 -18.11 17.66
N VAL A 273 -15.59 -17.13 17.12
CA VAL A 273 -15.38 -17.00 15.67
C VAL A 273 -14.33 -18.00 15.18
N MET A 274 -13.25 -18.18 15.96
CA MET A 274 -12.13 -19.04 15.60
C MET A 274 -12.41 -20.52 15.83
N GLY A 275 -13.05 -20.86 16.96
CA GLY A 275 -13.22 -22.25 17.38
C GLY A 275 -14.37 -23.00 16.72
N LYS A 276 -15.33 -22.29 16.12
CA LYS A 276 -16.71 -22.77 15.86
C LYS A 276 -17.36 -23.44 17.08
N ARG A 277 -16.87 -24.62 17.51
CA ARG A 277 -17.33 -25.44 18.64
C ARG A 277 -16.23 -25.99 19.56
N ASP A 278 -14.94 -25.82 19.23
CA ASP A 278 -13.83 -26.28 20.09
C ASP A 278 -12.94 -25.12 20.53
N VAL A 279 -12.98 -24.85 21.84
CA VAL A 279 -12.18 -23.82 22.49
C VAL A 279 -10.68 -24.14 22.39
N ARG A 280 -10.27 -25.42 22.45
CA ARG A 280 -8.86 -25.79 22.38
C ARG A 280 -8.26 -25.45 21.01
N SER A 281 -8.95 -25.81 19.94
CA SER A 281 -8.57 -25.43 18.57
C SER A 281 -8.50 -23.91 18.38
N ALA A 282 -9.44 -23.16 18.97
CA ALA A 282 -9.44 -21.70 18.91
C ALA A 282 -8.22 -21.09 19.62
N LEU A 283 -7.94 -21.53 20.85
CA LEU A 283 -6.79 -21.07 21.63
C LEU A 283 -5.47 -21.39 20.93
N TYR A 284 -5.36 -22.58 20.34
CA TYR A 284 -4.19 -22.96 19.56
C TYR A 284 -3.99 -22.03 18.34
N LEU A 285 -5.03 -21.83 17.52
CA LEU A 285 -4.97 -20.96 16.34
C LEU A 285 -4.62 -19.51 16.71
N MET A 286 -5.21 -19.00 17.80
CA MET A 286 -4.90 -17.65 18.29
C MET A 286 -3.48 -17.56 18.86
N GLY A 287 -3.01 -18.60 19.55
CA GLY A 287 -1.63 -18.70 20.03
C GLY A 287 -0.60 -18.68 18.89
N LEU A 288 -0.88 -19.36 17.77
CA LEU A 288 0.00 -19.36 16.58
C LEU A 288 0.23 -17.97 15.99
N VAL A 289 -0.74 -17.07 16.11
CA VAL A 289 -0.64 -15.68 15.62
C VAL A 289 -0.26 -14.70 16.73
N GLY A 290 0.14 -15.19 17.91
CA GLY A 290 0.56 -14.35 19.04
C GLY A 290 -0.59 -13.59 19.71
N LEU A 291 -1.82 -14.11 19.65
CA LEU A 291 -2.95 -13.63 20.43
C LEU A 291 -3.18 -14.58 21.61
N SER A 292 -2.37 -14.44 22.66
CA SER A 292 -2.38 -15.36 23.82
C SER A 292 -2.95 -14.75 25.11
N ASP A 293 -3.69 -13.65 25.00
CA ASP A 293 -4.23 -12.90 26.13
C ASP A 293 -5.71 -13.25 26.40
N ALA A 294 -6.04 -13.52 27.66
CA ALA A 294 -7.38 -13.95 28.06
C ALA A 294 -8.47 -12.91 27.74
N PHE A 295 -8.18 -11.61 27.88
CA PHE A 295 -9.14 -10.56 27.55
C PHE A 295 -9.33 -10.43 26.04
N VAL A 296 -8.29 -10.70 25.24
CA VAL A 296 -8.39 -10.69 23.77
C VAL A 296 -9.40 -11.72 23.27
N TYR A 297 -9.47 -12.89 23.89
CA TYR A 297 -10.41 -13.95 23.49
C TYR A 297 -11.88 -13.55 23.61
N LEU A 298 -12.20 -12.71 24.59
CA LEU A 298 -13.55 -12.25 24.91
C LEU A 298 -13.98 -11.04 24.08
N LYS A 299 -13.03 -10.34 23.46
CA LYS A 299 -13.30 -9.16 22.64
C LYS A 299 -13.92 -9.53 21.29
N ARG A 300 -14.74 -8.63 20.77
CA ARG A 300 -15.14 -8.59 19.35
C ARG A 300 -14.00 -8.05 18.50
N PHE A 301 -14.04 -8.36 17.20
CA PHE A 301 -13.01 -7.91 16.26
C PHE A 301 -12.80 -6.38 16.28
N GLU A 302 -13.87 -5.62 16.39
CA GLU A 302 -13.85 -4.15 16.42
C GLU A 302 -13.21 -3.56 17.70
N GLU A 303 -13.09 -4.34 18.77
CA GLU A 303 -12.56 -3.91 20.08
C GLU A 303 -11.05 -4.18 20.24
N LEU A 304 -10.44 -4.76 19.21
CA LEU A 304 -9.03 -5.11 19.14
C LEU A 304 -8.19 -3.94 18.63
N SER A 305 -6.92 -3.89 19.02
CA SER A 305 -5.96 -2.98 18.38
C SER A 305 -5.75 -3.36 16.91
N ARG A 306 -5.25 -2.45 16.07
CA ARG A 306 -4.98 -2.74 14.64
C ARG A 306 -4.07 -3.96 14.43
N GLY A 307 -3.00 -4.09 15.23
CA GLY A 307 -2.12 -5.25 15.18
C GLY A 307 -2.82 -6.54 15.61
N GLN A 308 -3.69 -6.48 16.63
CA GLN A 308 -4.51 -7.62 17.04
C GLN A 308 -5.54 -8.01 15.98
N GLN A 309 -6.16 -7.04 15.31
CA GLN A 309 -7.05 -7.25 14.17
C GLN A 309 -6.32 -7.97 13.03
N TYR A 310 -5.13 -7.51 12.67
CA TYR A 310 -4.31 -8.13 11.63
C TYR A 310 -4.00 -9.60 11.96
N ARG A 311 -3.55 -9.88 13.18
CA ARG A 311 -3.28 -11.25 13.66
C ARG A 311 -4.54 -12.11 13.67
N ALA A 312 -5.69 -11.54 14.08
CA ALA A 312 -6.96 -12.25 14.05
C ALA A 312 -7.39 -12.59 12.61
N MET A 313 -7.19 -11.68 11.64
CA MET A 313 -7.42 -11.94 10.22
C MET A 313 -6.54 -13.09 9.71
N LEU A 314 -5.28 -13.16 10.15
CA LEU A 314 -4.37 -14.25 9.82
C LEU A 314 -4.85 -15.58 10.40
N ALA A 315 -5.24 -15.61 11.68
CA ALA A 315 -5.81 -16.80 12.30
C ALA A 315 -7.08 -17.27 11.59
N LYS A 316 -7.92 -16.32 11.15
CA LYS A 316 -9.11 -16.62 10.37
C LYS A 316 -8.75 -17.27 9.03
N LEU A 317 -7.78 -16.74 8.32
CA LEU A 317 -7.30 -17.28 7.04
C LEU A 317 -6.73 -18.69 7.20
N LEU A 318 -5.89 -18.90 8.22
CA LEU A 318 -5.36 -20.23 8.59
C LEU A 318 -6.48 -21.23 8.89
N SER A 319 -7.51 -20.80 9.63
CA SER A 319 -8.65 -21.65 9.99
C SER A 319 -9.52 -22.05 8.79
N ALA A 320 -9.49 -21.28 7.70
CA ALA A 320 -10.37 -21.46 6.55
C ALA A 320 -9.98 -22.66 5.68
N ARG A 321 -8.80 -23.25 5.90
CA ARG A 321 -8.26 -24.38 5.12
C ARG A 321 -8.26 -24.11 3.60
N CYS A 322 -7.99 -22.88 3.23
CA CYS A 322 -7.85 -22.42 1.84
C CYS A 322 -6.46 -22.78 1.31
N ASN A 323 -6.39 -23.22 0.06
CA ASN A 323 -5.13 -23.53 -0.62
C ASN A 323 -4.65 -22.40 -1.54
N VAL A 324 -5.41 -21.32 -1.65
CA VAL A 324 -5.00 -20.06 -2.27
C VAL A 324 -5.31 -18.92 -1.32
N TRP A 325 -4.29 -18.13 -0.99
CA TRP A 325 -4.45 -16.97 -0.10
C TRP A 325 -4.39 -15.70 -0.92
N LEU A 326 -5.41 -14.87 -0.74
CA LEU A 326 -5.59 -13.61 -1.43
C LEU A 326 -5.50 -12.50 -0.39
N ILE A 327 -4.44 -11.71 -0.47
CA ILE A 327 -4.16 -10.69 0.53
C ILE A 327 -4.02 -9.34 -0.17
N ASP A 328 -4.90 -8.41 0.19
CA ASP A 328 -4.76 -7.00 -0.19
C ASP A 328 -4.03 -6.26 0.93
N GLU A 329 -3.19 -5.29 0.57
CA GLU A 329 -2.39 -4.48 1.49
C GLU A 329 -1.60 -5.30 2.54
N PHE A 330 -0.93 -6.37 2.10
CA PHE A 330 -0.10 -7.21 2.97
C PHE A 330 0.91 -6.36 3.76
N CYS A 331 0.95 -6.55 5.08
CA CYS A 331 1.80 -5.83 6.03
C CYS A 331 1.57 -4.32 6.21
N ALA A 332 0.52 -3.72 5.64
CA ALA A 332 0.28 -2.27 5.79
C ALA A 332 0.01 -1.81 7.23
N ASN A 333 -0.42 -2.72 8.12
CA ASN A 333 -0.84 -2.41 9.50
C ASN A 333 -0.09 -3.22 10.58
N LEU A 334 0.98 -3.93 10.21
CA LEU A 334 1.82 -4.64 11.18
C LEU A 334 2.78 -3.66 11.85
N ASP A 335 2.88 -3.73 13.18
CA ASP A 335 3.93 -3.02 13.90
C ASP A 335 5.32 -3.56 13.52
N PRO A 336 6.39 -2.73 13.56
CA PRO A 336 7.73 -3.13 13.14
C PRO A 336 8.32 -4.34 13.89
N VAL A 337 7.82 -4.64 15.09
CA VAL A 337 8.27 -5.79 15.90
C VAL A 337 7.60 -7.08 15.42
N THR A 338 6.40 -7.01 14.86
CA THR A 338 5.65 -8.17 14.34
C THR A 338 5.84 -8.35 12.83
N ALA A 339 6.28 -7.31 12.11
CA ALA A 339 6.60 -7.38 10.68
C ALA A 339 7.96 -8.07 10.41
N ASN A 340 8.85 -8.15 11.41
CA ASN A 340 10.15 -8.84 11.37
C ASN A 340 10.08 -10.25 11.96
#